data_AF-A0AAV9NBB3-F1
#
_entry.id   AF-A0AAV9NBB3-F1
#
_cell.length_a   1.000
_cell.length_b   1.000
_cell.length_c   1.000
_cell.angle_alpha   90.00
_cell.angle_beta   90.00
_cell.angle_gamma   90.00
#
_symmetry.space_group_name_H-M   'P 1'
#
loop_
_entity.id
_entity.type
_entity.pdbx_description
1 polymer ?
#
loop_
_entity_poly.entity_id
_entity_poly.type
_entity_poly.pdbx_seq_one_letter_code
_entity_poly.pdbx_strand_id
1 'polypeptide(L)'
;MPQNAQRPSQYCLLQSSAFHTSPSRLAQSPTADALMEDLNELYATAKDEFEIAAEETEKKTVYAEDDREAAQDALKMLQDGFQKAIKESSPDVAKEVQSRVGPRIRELENAIKAMEEMAMED
;
A
#
# COMPACT_ATOMS: atom_id res chain seq x y z
N MET A 1 15.86 -44.80 -44.69
CA MET A 1 14.55 -45.47 -44.57
C MET A 1 13.63 -44.59 -43.75
N PRO A 2 12.71 -43.83 -44.36
CA PRO A 2 11.67 -43.08 -43.66
C PRO A 2 10.51 -44.01 -43.32
N GLN A 3 9.91 -43.87 -42.12
CA GLN A 3 8.65 -44.52 -41.79
C GLN A 3 7.49 -43.52 -41.84
N ASN A 4 6.37 -44.11 -42.24
CA ASN A 4 5.23 -43.57 -42.95
C ASN A 4 4.06 -43.31 -41.98
N ALA A 5 3.37 -42.19 -42.23
CA ALA A 5 1.99 -41.82 -41.92
C ALA A 5 1.26 -42.42 -40.71
N GLN A 6 0.76 -41.53 -39.84
CA GLN A 6 -0.46 -41.77 -39.06
C GLN A 6 -1.36 -40.50 -39.06
N ARG A 7 -2.39 -40.57 -39.91
CA ARG A 7 -3.74 -39.96 -39.95
C ARG A 7 -4.05 -38.58 -39.32
N PRO A 8 -4.84 -37.72 -40.01
CA PRO A 8 -5.43 -36.51 -39.45
C PRO A 8 -6.74 -36.82 -38.70
N SER A 9 -6.94 -36.22 -37.53
CA SER A 9 -8.25 -36.16 -36.89
C SER A 9 -8.78 -34.74 -37.02
N GLN A 10 -9.80 -34.59 -37.86
CA GLN A 10 -10.50 -33.35 -38.06
C GLN A 10 -11.65 -33.18 -37.05
N TYR A 11 -11.89 -31.92 -36.69
CA TYR A 11 -13.12 -31.33 -36.15
C TYR A 11 -13.68 -31.86 -34.83
N CYS A 12 -13.55 -31.03 -33.78
CA CYS A 12 -14.61 -30.84 -32.80
C CYS A 12 -14.88 -29.33 -32.62
N LEU A 13 -15.93 -28.90 -33.33
CA LEU A 13 -16.98 -27.96 -32.93
C LEU A 13 -16.63 -26.82 -31.96
N LEU A 14 -16.63 -25.62 -32.55
CA LEU A 14 -17.30 -24.40 -32.09
C LEU A 14 -18.35 -24.63 -30.98
N GLN A 15 -18.16 -23.98 -29.83
CA GLN A 15 -19.22 -23.47 -28.94
C GLN A 15 -18.63 -22.37 -28.06
N SER A 16 -18.83 -21.10 -28.43
CA SER A 16 -19.94 -20.26 -27.92
C SER A 16 -19.64 -19.68 -26.54
N SER A 17 -19.07 -18.47 -26.55
CA SER A 17 -19.35 -17.35 -25.65
C SER A 17 -20.00 -17.67 -24.30
N ALA A 18 -19.22 -17.61 -23.23
CA ALA A 18 -19.69 -16.93 -22.03
C ALA A 18 -19.09 -15.53 -22.08
N PHE A 19 -19.95 -14.56 -22.39
CA PHE A 19 -19.66 -13.16 -22.14
C PHE A 19 -19.26 -13.06 -20.67
N HIS A 20 -17.97 -12.89 -20.39
CA HIS A 20 -17.58 -12.32 -19.12
C HIS A 20 -18.10 -10.89 -19.16
N THR A 21 -19.31 -10.74 -18.62
CA THR A 21 -19.81 -9.47 -18.11
C THR A 21 -18.73 -9.03 -17.14
N SER A 22 -17.81 -8.18 -17.62
CA SER A 22 -17.13 -7.28 -16.72
C SER A 22 -18.26 -6.52 -16.04
N PRO A 23 -18.49 -6.67 -14.72
CA PRO A 23 -19.31 -5.68 -14.07
C PRO A 23 -18.55 -4.39 -14.31
N SER A 24 -19.16 -3.55 -15.12
CA SER A 24 -18.75 -2.18 -15.33
C SER A 24 -18.39 -1.67 -13.94
N ARG A 25 -17.12 -1.29 -13.71
CA ARG A 25 -16.72 -0.50 -12.54
C ARG A 25 -17.40 0.86 -12.71
N LEU A 26 -18.73 0.87 -12.63
CA LEU A 26 -19.51 2.04 -12.29
C LEU A 26 -18.88 2.51 -11.00
N ALA A 27 -18.52 3.79 -10.96
CA ALA A 27 -17.89 4.46 -9.84
C ALA A 27 -18.55 4.07 -8.50
N GLN A 28 -18.10 2.96 -7.94
CA GLN A 28 -18.39 2.56 -6.58
C GLN A 28 -17.31 3.24 -5.77
N SER A 29 -17.73 4.03 -4.78
CA SER A 29 -16.83 4.49 -3.73
C SER A 29 -16.05 3.27 -3.22
N PRO A 30 -14.71 3.38 -3.08
CA PRO A 30 -13.90 2.26 -2.61
C PRO A 30 -14.47 1.72 -1.30
N THR A 31 -14.49 0.39 -1.16
CA THR A 31 -14.98 -0.26 0.06
C THR A 31 -14.02 0.01 1.21
N ALA A 32 -14.52 -0.08 2.45
CA ALA A 32 -13.67 0.04 3.63
C ALA A 32 -12.48 -0.92 3.58
N ASP A 33 -12.71 -2.16 3.16
CA ASP A 33 -11.65 -3.18 3.08
C ASP A 33 -10.53 -2.78 2.11
N ALA A 34 -10.88 -2.25 0.94
CA ALA A 34 -9.88 -1.81 -0.05
C ALA A 34 -9.05 -0.63 0.47
N LEU A 35 -9.70 0.37 1.08
CA LEU A 35 -8.98 1.50 1.68
C LEU A 35 -8.10 1.07 2.85
N MET A 36 -8.55 0.11 3.65
CA MET A 36 -7.77 -0.43 4.75
C MET A 36 -6.55 -1.21 4.26
N GLU A 37 -6.65 -1.94 3.15
CA GLU A 37 -5.51 -2.59 2.50
C GLU A 37 -4.47 -1.57 2.07
N ASP A 38 -4.88 -0.54 1.30
CA ASP A 38 -3.99 0.54 0.83
C ASP A 38 -3.30 1.25 2.01
N LEU A 39 -4.05 1.58 3.07
CA LEU A 39 -3.50 2.25 4.25
C LEU A 39 -2.57 1.37 5.08
N ASN A 40 -2.82 0.06 5.13
CA ASN A 40 -1.92 -0.87 5.81
C ASN A 40 -0.61 -1.03 5.03
N GLU A 41 -0.66 -1.03 3.70
CA GLU A 41 0.54 -1.06 2.85
C GLU A 41 1.38 0.21 3.06
N LEU A 42 0.77 1.39 2.96
CA LEU A 42 1.45 2.67 3.23
C LEU A 42 2.05 2.72 4.66
N TYR A 43 1.32 2.17 5.64
CA TYR A 43 1.82 2.09 7.01
C TYR A 43 3.01 1.13 7.15
N ALA A 44 2.97 -0.02 6.47
CA ALA A 44 4.09 -0.95 6.48
C ALA A 44 5.35 -0.30 5.89
N THR A 45 5.23 0.35 4.73
CA THR A 45 6.33 1.11 4.14
C THR A 45 6.86 2.19 5.09
N ALA A 46 5.98 3.03 5.65
CA ALA A 46 6.41 4.10 6.55
C ALA A 46 7.10 3.57 7.82
N LYS A 47 6.70 2.39 8.30
CA LYS A 47 7.34 1.73 9.45
C LYS A 47 8.71 1.16 9.09
N ASP A 48 8.85 0.54 7.93
CA ASP A 48 10.13 0.00 7.46
C ASP A 48 11.16 1.12 7.27
N GLU A 49 10.76 2.23 6.61
CA GLU A 49 11.64 3.40 6.43
C GLU A 49 12.01 4.04 7.79
N PHE A 50 11.07 4.13 8.73
CA PHE A 50 11.38 4.59 10.08
C PHE A 50 12.39 3.70 10.80
N GLU A 51 12.28 2.37 10.68
CA GLU A 51 13.21 1.42 11.30
C GLU A 51 14.63 1.58 10.74
N ILE A 52 14.74 1.77 9.42
CA ILE A 52 16.03 2.07 8.76
C ILE A 52 16.58 3.40 9.27
N ALA A 53 15.78 4.46 9.26
CA ALA A 53 16.18 5.79 9.70
C ALA A 53 16.65 5.82 11.17
N ALA A 54 15.95 5.09 12.04
CA ALA A 54 16.29 4.99 13.45
C ALA A 54 17.63 4.26 13.65
N GLU A 55 17.82 3.14 12.95
CA GLU A 55 19.06 2.36 13.03
C GLU A 55 20.26 3.16 12.50
N GLU A 56 20.11 3.85 11.38
CA GLU A 56 21.20 4.63 10.77
C GLU A 56 21.52 5.90 11.57
N THR A 57 20.52 6.52 12.19
CA THR A 57 20.71 7.63 13.13
C THR A 57 21.47 7.17 14.39
N GLU A 58 21.12 6.03 14.97
CA GLU A 58 21.85 5.46 16.12
C GLU A 58 23.31 5.14 15.77
N LYS A 59 23.55 4.63 14.56
CA LYS A 59 24.91 4.34 14.05
C LYS A 59 25.70 5.57 13.62
N LYS A 60 25.08 6.76 13.59
CA LYS A 60 25.68 8.04 13.15
C LYS A 60 26.31 7.93 11.76
N THR A 61 25.63 7.25 10.84
CA THR A 61 26.13 7.12 9.48
C THR A 61 25.87 8.40 8.68
N VAL A 62 26.54 8.51 7.52
CA VAL A 62 26.31 9.63 6.59
C VAL A 62 24.96 9.56 5.89
N TYR A 63 24.28 8.42 5.94
CA TYR A 63 22.98 8.20 5.28
C TYR A 63 21.79 8.53 6.18
N ALA A 64 22.04 8.68 7.49
CA ALA A 64 21.00 8.91 8.48
C ALA A 64 20.10 10.12 8.16
N GLU A 65 20.61 11.17 7.51
CA GLU A 65 19.78 12.32 7.12
C GLU A 65 18.79 11.96 6.01
N ASP A 66 19.26 11.33 4.94
CA ASP A 66 18.43 10.91 3.81
C ASP A 66 17.39 9.87 4.26
N ASP A 67 17.76 8.93 5.14
CA ASP A 67 16.85 7.91 5.65
C ASP A 67 15.75 8.55 6.55
N ARG A 68 16.08 9.56 7.35
CA ARG A 68 15.06 10.32 8.11
C ARG A 68 14.09 11.05 7.19
N GLU A 69 14.59 11.64 6.09
CA GLU A 69 13.72 12.26 5.08
C GLU A 69 12.79 11.21 4.44
N ALA A 70 13.30 10.02 4.10
CA ALA A 70 12.49 8.93 3.55
C ALA A 70 11.37 8.49 4.52
N ALA A 71 11.66 8.40 5.82
CA ALA A 71 10.65 8.10 6.84
C ALA A 71 9.57 9.20 6.94
N GLN A 72 9.96 10.48 6.88
CA GLN A 72 9.03 11.61 6.85
C GLN A 72 8.13 11.59 5.61
N ASP A 73 8.71 11.34 4.44
CA ASP A 73 7.97 11.29 3.17
C ASP A 73 6.99 10.11 3.15
N ALA A 74 7.39 8.93 3.62
CA ALA A 74 6.50 7.78 3.72
C ALA A 74 5.35 8.03 4.72
N LEU A 75 5.61 8.66 5.87
CA LEU A 75 4.57 9.09 6.80
C LEU A 75 3.61 10.09 6.14
N LYS A 76 4.13 11.05 5.38
CA LYS A 76 3.32 12.03 4.65
C LYS A 76 2.40 11.34 3.64
N MET A 77 2.91 10.37 2.87
CA MET A 77 2.10 9.58 1.94
C MET A 77 0.98 8.83 2.65
N LEU A 78 1.27 8.23 3.81
CA LEU A 78 0.25 7.60 4.65
C LEU A 78 -0.81 8.59 5.14
N GLN A 79 -0.40 9.78 5.61
CA GLN A 79 -1.31 10.83 6.07
C GLN A 79 -2.21 11.33 4.92
N ASP A 80 -1.65 11.55 3.74
CA ASP A 80 -2.40 11.98 2.56
C ASP A 80 -3.38 10.91 2.10
N GLY A 81 -2.94 9.64 2.05
CA GLY A 81 -3.81 8.49 1.78
C GLY A 81 -4.97 8.39 2.77
N PHE A 82 -4.69 8.57 4.06
CA PHE A 82 -5.69 8.53 5.12
C PHE A 82 -6.69 9.69 5.01
N GLN A 83 -6.22 10.91 4.77
CA GLN A 83 -7.09 12.05 4.56
C GLN A 83 -7.98 11.88 3.32
N LYS A 84 -7.42 11.36 2.23
CA LYS A 84 -8.16 11.05 1.02
C LYS A 84 -9.24 10.00 1.29
N ALA A 85 -8.88 8.91 1.97
CA ALA A 85 -9.82 7.86 2.36
C ALA A 85 -11.00 8.41 3.17
N ILE A 86 -10.77 9.34 4.10
CA ILE A 86 -11.84 9.96 4.89
C ILE A 86 -12.71 10.91 4.06
N LYS A 87 -12.12 11.70 3.16
CA LYS A 87 -12.82 12.72 2.38
C LYS A 87 -13.67 12.12 1.26
N GLU A 88 -13.20 11.03 0.64
CA GLU A 88 -13.83 10.44 -0.55
C GLU A 88 -14.79 9.29 -0.24
N SER A 89 -14.84 8.83 1.02
CA SER A 89 -15.67 7.69 1.45
C SER A 89 -17.00 8.09 2.09
N SER A 90 -17.89 7.10 2.27
CA SER A 90 -19.11 7.30 3.05
C SER A 90 -18.80 7.53 4.53
N PRO A 91 -19.68 8.21 5.30
CA PRO A 91 -19.44 8.52 6.72
C PRO A 91 -19.15 7.30 7.60
N ASP A 92 -19.75 6.15 7.31
CA ASP A 92 -19.55 4.92 8.09
C ASP A 92 -18.16 4.32 7.82
N VAL A 93 -17.73 4.28 6.56
CA VAL A 93 -16.39 3.83 6.16
C VAL A 93 -15.33 4.78 6.71
N ALA A 94 -15.55 6.09 6.62
CA ALA A 94 -14.63 7.09 7.14
C ALA A 94 -14.41 6.95 8.67
N LYS A 95 -15.49 6.68 9.43
CA LYS A 95 -15.38 6.42 10.88
C LYS A 95 -14.58 5.15 11.19
N GLU A 96 -14.80 4.09 10.42
CA GLU A 96 -14.07 2.84 10.59
C GLU A 96 -12.57 3.05 10.33
N VAL A 97 -12.21 3.66 9.20
CA VAL A 97 -10.84 4.01 8.83
C VAL A 97 -10.19 4.89 9.91
N GLN A 98 -10.88 5.94 10.37
CA GLN A 98 -10.40 6.80 11.45
C GLN A 98 -10.12 6.04 12.74
N SER A 99 -11.03 5.15 13.14
CA SER A 99 -10.92 4.40 14.40
C SER A 99 -9.74 3.43 14.42
N ARG A 100 -9.39 2.86 13.25
CA ARG A 100 -8.35 1.84 13.13
C ARG A 100 -6.96 2.42 12.82
N VAL A 101 -6.90 3.39 11.89
CA VAL A 101 -5.65 3.89 11.33
C VAL A 101 -5.18 5.17 12.02
N GLY A 102 -6.11 5.99 12.53
CA GLY A 102 -5.80 7.25 13.19
C GLY A 102 -4.81 7.14 14.35
N PRO A 103 -4.98 6.18 15.30
CA PRO A 103 -4.00 5.98 16.37
C PRO A 103 -2.62 5.58 15.87
N ARG A 104 -2.55 4.68 14.88
CA ARG A 104 -1.29 4.18 14.30
C ARG A 104 -0.47 5.28 13.64
N ILE A 105 -1.12 6.17 12.88
CA ILE A 105 -0.46 7.34 12.27
C ILE A 105 0.13 8.24 13.35
N ARG A 106 -0.62 8.52 14.43
CA ARG A 106 -0.14 9.37 15.52
C ARG A 106 1.02 8.75 16.28
N GLU A 107 0.99 7.44 16.49
CA GLU A 107 2.09 6.70 17.12
C GLU A 107 3.37 6.82 16.29
N LEU A 108 3.27 6.58 14.97
CA LEU A 108 4.41 6.68 14.06
C LEU A 108 4.93 8.12 13.93
N GLU A 109 4.03 9.11 13.85
CA GLU A 109 4.39 10.54 13.82
C GLU A 109 5.19 10.96 15.07
N ASN A 110 4.74 10.54 16.25
CA ASN A 110 5.46 10.83 17.48
C ASN A 110 6.81 10.10 17.54
N ALA A 111 6.90 8.89 17.01
CA ALA A 111 8.15 8.13 16.95
C ALA A 111 9.19 8.81 16.04
N ILE A 112 8.77 9.24 14.84
CA ILE A 112 9.61 9.99 13.89
C ILE A 112 10.06 11.31 14.52
N LYS A 113 9.16 12.07 15.15
CA LYS A 113 9.52 13.32 15.84
C LYS A 113 10.53 13.11 16.96
N ALA A 114 10.37 12.06 17.78
CA ALA A 114 11.31 11.74 18.84
C ALA A 114 12.70 11.39 18.29
N MET A 115 12.76 10.65 17.17
CA MET A 115 14.01 10.35 16.48
C MET A 115 14.70 11.62 15.96
N GLU A 116 13.96 12.55 15.35
CA GLU A 116 14.49 13.82 14.88
C GLU A 116 15.03 14.69 16.01
N GLU A 117 14.32 14.74 17.15
CA GLU A 117 14.79 15.44 18.34
C GLU A 117 16.11 14.86 18.85
N MET A 118 16.23 13.54 18.92
CA MET A 118 17.49 12.88 19.31
C MET A 118 18.63 13.17 18.31
N ALA A 119 18.35 13.21 17.02
CA ALA A 119 19.34 13.51 15.99
C ALA A 119 19.85 14.96 16.05
N MET A 120 19.06 15.91 16.59
CA MET A 120 19.47 17.30 16.78
C MET A 120 20.25 17.54 18.09
N GLU A 121 20.18 16.61 19.05
CA GLU A 121 20.82 16.73 20.36
C GLU A 121 22.24 16.09 20.42
N ASP A 122 22.67 15.41 19.35
CA ASP A 122 23.97 14.74 19.19
C ASP A 122 25.00 15.59 18.41
#